data_AF-A0A3M1P0U0-F1
#
_entry.id   AF-A0A3M1P0U0-F1
#
_cell.length_a   1.000
_cell.length_b   1.000
_cell.length_c   1.000
_cell.angle_alpha   90.00
_cell.angle_beta   90.00
_cell.angle_gamma   90.00
#
_symmetry.space_group_name_H-M   'P 1'
#
loop_
_entity.id
_entity.type
_entity.pdbx_description
1 polymer ?
#
loop_
_entity_poly.entity_id
_entity_poly.type
_entity_poly.pdbx_seq_one_letter_code
_entity_poly.pdbx_strand_id
1 'polypeptide(L)'
;MIENLPPQLIYHLKKQIPEFQKKIKNALKKGLEEPGTVVLVGDMFEKMWGFEKVNEIIFDLVDRNRKRDLAIKINGKLMVIAEIIKLDKKINEGFLRESKIFAQENGIPWMVSTNGILWKIYSVDYTRHPTYTLILEFDFLEIDPKNREHLYWLYLLSKDGFKQNALKRYFEYIQIVNPYTLSVLLQSDIIVNNLVDIFNKIAPTLEVDKKEILKIIVNKMLKEDLTKGKQFNKAKLHIEKLLKDIKVR
;
A
#
# COMPACT_ATOMS: atom_id res chain seq x y z
N MET A 1 5.66 2.00 9.96
CA MET A 1 6.26 0.69 10.33
C MET A 1 7.29 0.35 9.27
N ILE A 2 8.58 0.60 9.52
CA ILE A 2 9.63 0.17 8.61
C ILE A 2 10.17 -1.14 9.19
N GLU A 3 9.86 -2.27 8.56
CA GLU A 3 10.44 -3.55 8.94
C GLU A 3 11.98 -3.50 8.86
N ASN A 4 12.65 -4.41 9.56
CA ASN A 4 14.08 -4.58 9.35
C ASN A 4 14.32 -5.13 7.95
N LEU A 5 14.71 -4.23 7.06
CA LEU A 5 15.07 -4.55 5.68
C LEU A 5 16.36 -5.39 5.65
N PRO A 6 16.40 -6.53 4.92
CA PRO A 6 17.60 -7.34 4.80
C PRO A 6 18.77 -6.53 4.21
N PRO A 7 19.96 -6.52 4.83
CA PRO A 7 21.10 -5.71 4.34
C PRO A 7 21.49 -6.01 2.90
N GLN A 8 21.44 -7.28 2.48
CA GLN A 8 21.75 -7.71 1.11
C GLN A 8 20.75 -7.14 0.10
N LEU A 9 19.46 -7.11 0.45
CA LEU A 9 18.43 -6.49 -0.38
C LEU A 9 18.64 -4.98 -0.48
N ILE A 10 18.95 -4.30 0.64
CA ILE A 10 19.23 -2.85 0.61
C ILE A 10 20.40 -2.57 -0.34
N TYR A 11 21.50 -3.32 -0.21
CA TYR A 11 22.66 -3.17 -1.08
C TYR A 11 22.29 -3.35 -2.56
N HIS A 12 21.50 -4.39 -2.85
CA HIS A 12 21.01 -4.68 -4.20
C HIS A 12 20.12 -3.57 -4.77
N LEU A 13 19.09 -3.15 -4.02
CA LEU A 13 18.18 -2.08 -4.43
C LEU A 13 18.94 -0.77 -4.68
N LYS A 14 19.87 -0.40 -3.79
CA LYS A 14 20.72 0.80 -3.96
C LYS A 14 21.52 0.80 -5.27
N LYS A 15 21.89 -0.38 -5.76
CA LYS A 15 22.57 -0.53 -7.06
C LYS A 15 21.57 -0.47 -8.23
N GLN A 16 20.43 -1.14 -8.13
CA GLN A 16 19.44 -1.24 -9.21
C GLN A 16 18.64 0.05 -9.46
N ILE A 17 18.32 0.82 -8.41
CA ILE A 17 17.57 2.08 -8.51
C ILE A 17 18.17 3.04 -9.57
N PRO A 18 19.45 3.48 -9.46
CA PRO A 18 20.02 4.42 -10.42
C PRO A 18 20.14 3.84 -11.83
N GLU A 19 20.37 2.53 -11.97
CA GLU A 19 20.42 1.84 -13.27
C GLU A 19 19.08 1.92 -13.98
N PHE A 20 17.98 1.58 -13.29
CA PHE A 20 16.63 1.64 -13.87
C PHE A 20 16.13 3.07 -14.07
N GLN A 21 16.43 4.00 -13.17
CA GLN A 21 16.11 5.42 -13.38
C GLN A 21 16.77 5.96 -14.65
N LYS A 22 18.04 5.59 -14.92
CA LYS A 22 18.73 5.95 -16.17
C LYS A 22 18.07 5.29 -17.39
N LYS A 23 17.72 4.00 -17.31
CA LYS A 23 17.04 3.29 -18.40
C LYS A 23 15.68 3.92 -18.74
N ILE A 24 14.85 4.21 -17.74
CA ILE A 24 13.55 4.86 -17.89
C ILE A 24 13.70 6.24 -18.53
N LYS A 25 14.62 7.09 -18.03
CA LYS A 25 14.88 8.41 -18.60
C LYS A 25 15.32 8.34 -20.07
N ASN A 26 16.14 7.36 -20.43
CA ASN A 26 16.56 7.17 -21.81
C ASN A 26 15.43 6.63 -22.70
N ALA A 27 14.61 5.73 -22.19
CA ALA A 27 13.47 5.17 -22.89
C ALA A 27 12.39 6.23 -23.18
N LEU A 28 12.12 7.11 -22.23
CA LEU A 28 11.26 8.28 -22.42
C LEU A 28 11.74 9.16 -23.58
N LYS A 29 13.04 9.49 -23.61
CA LYS A 29 13.63 10.31 -24.69
C LYS A 29 13.52 9.66 -26.07
N LYS A 30 13.50 8.33 -26.13
CA LYS A 30 13.43 7.55 -27.37
C LYS A 30 11.99 7.24 -27.81
N GLY A 31 10.97 7.60 -27.02
CA GLY A 31 9.58 7.27 -27.33
C GLY A 31 9.30 5.77 -27.30
N LEU A 32 9.63 5.11 -26.19
CA LEU A 32 9.40 3.67 -26.03
C LEU A 32 7.92 3.29 -26.22
N GLU A 33 7.63 2.35 -27.11
CA GLU A 33 6.30 1.79 -27.30
C GLU A 33 5.88 0.84 -26.15
N GLU A 34 4.59 0.53 -26.08
CA GLU A 34 4.00 -0.26 -24.99
C GLU A 34 4.66 -1.64 -24.79
N PRO A 35 4.92 -2.46 -25.83
CA PRO A 35 5.63 -3.74 -25.63
C PRO A 35 7.02 -3.55 -25.04
N GLY A 36 7.69 -2.44 -25.36
CA GLY A 36 8.97 -2.08 -24.74
C GLY A 36 8.81 -1.77 -23.25
N THR A 37 7.70 -1.15 -22.85
CA THR A 37 7.38 -0.86 -21.45
C THR A 37 7.13 -2.16 -20.68
N VAL A 38 6.44 -3.14 -21.28
CA VAL A 38 6.25 -4.48 -20.72
C VAL A 38 7.60 -5.17 -20.45
N VAL A 39 8.51 -5.13 -21.42
CA VAL A 39 9.87 -5.68 -21.25
C VAL A 39 10.63 -4.96 -20.14
N LEU A 40 10.56 -3.62 -20.09
CA LEU A 40 11.21 -2.83 -19.06
C LEU A 40 10.69 -3.18 -17.65
N VAL A 41 9.38 -3.28 -17.48
CA VAL A 41 8.73 -3.64 -16.20
C VAL A 41 9.06 -5.08 -15.82
N GLY A 42 9.05 -6.02 -16.77
CA GLY A 42 9.50 -7.40 -16.55
C GLY A 42 10.96 -7.48 -16.09
N ASP A 43 11.84 -6.69 -16.70
CA ASP A 43 13.24 -6.55 -16.28
C ASP A 43 13.36 -6.00 -14.85
N MET A 44 12.46 -5.11 -14.41
CA MET A 44 12.42 -4.63 -13.03
C MET A 44 11.97 -5.74 -12.08
N PHE A 45 10.92 -6.50 -12.41
CA PHE A 45 10.52 -7.68 -11.62
C PHE A 45 11.66 -8.70 -11.47
N GLU A 46 12.40 -8.95 -12.55
CA GLU A 46 13.55 -9.85 -12.50
C GLU A 46 14.72 -9.26 -11.69
N LYS A 47 15.26 -8.14 -12.16
CA LYS A 47 16.57 -7.65 -11.70
C LYS A 47 16.47 -6.84 -10.42
N MET A 48 15.36 -6.14 -10.19
CA MET A 48 15.18 -5.32 -8.99
C MET A 48 14.48 -6.08 -7.87
N TRP A 49 13.43 -6.83 -8.20
CA TRP A 49 12.60 -7.53 -7.22
C TRP A 49 12.91 -9.03 -7.06
N GLY A 50 13.79 -9.58 -7.92
CA GLY A 50 14.38 -10.91 -7.73
C GLY A 50 13.48 -12.07 -8.17
N PHE A 51 12.48 -11.82 -9.03
CA PHE A 51 11.65 -12.88 -9.59
C PHE A 51 12.36 -13.61 -10.73
N GLU A 52 12.18 -14.92 -10.81
CA GLU A 52 12.74 -15.75 -11.87
C GLU A 52 11.92 -15.61 -13.16
N LYS A 53 12.58 -15.17 -14.24
CA LYS A 53 11.92 -14.89 -15.51
C LYS A 53 11.17 -16.06 -16.13
N VAL A 54 11.65 -17.28 -15.96
CA VAL A 54 11.06 -18.47 -16.59
C VAL A 54 9.90 -19.05 -15.76
N ASN A 55 10.03 -19.04 -14.44
CA ASN A 55 9.12 -19.76 -13.54
C ASN A 55 8.11 -18.87 -12.83
N GLU A 56 8.46 -17.61 -12.60
CA GLU A 56 7.72 -16.70 -11.72
C GLU A 56 7.14 -15.50 -12.46
N ILE A 57 7.77 -15.04 -13.54
CA ILE A 57 7.23 -13.96 -14.38
C ILE A 57 6.49 -14.58 -15.57
N ILE A 58 5.18 -14.36 -15.64
CA ILE A 58 4.34 -14.82 -16.74
C ILE A 58 4.00 -13.61 -17.59
N PHE A 59 4.56 -13.56 -18.80
CA PHE A 59 4.18 -12.59 -19.81
C PHE A 59 2.95 -13.07 -20.56
N ASP A 60 2.17 -12.14 -21.09
CA ASP A 60 1.07 -12.44 -22.02
C ASP A 60 0.11 -13.49 -21.44
N LEU A 61 -0.28 -13.33 -20.17
CA LEU A 61 -1.20 -14.26 -19.52
C LEU A 61 -2.57 -14.18 -20.23
N VAL A 62 -2.94 -15.27 -20.88
CA VAL A 62 -4.22 -15.41 -21.57
C VAL A 62 -5.19 -16.22 -20.72
N ASP A 63 -6.36 -15.65 -20.44
CA ASP A 63 -7.50 -16.38 -19.90
C ASP A 63 -8.74 -16.14 -20.75
N ARG A 64 -9.27 -17.23 -21.31
CA ARG A 64 -10.34 -17.23 -22.33
C ARG A 64 -9.97 -16.32 -23.52
N ASN A 65 -10.50 -15.09 -23.52
CA ASN A 65 -10.31 -14.08 -24.57
C ASN A 65 -9.60 -12.80 -24.06
N ARG A 66 -9.12 -12.79 -22.81
CA ARG A 66 -8.51 -11.62 -22.18
C ARG A 66 -7.02 -11.86 -22.04
N LYS A 67 -6.22 -10.91 -22.55
CA LYS A 67 -4.76 -10.91 -22.44
C LYS A 67 -4.36 -9.93 -21.34
N ARG A 68 -3.39 -10.31 -20.52
CA ARG A 68 -2.76 -9.46 -19.50
C ARG A 68 -1.27 -9.42 -19.75
N ASP A 69 -0.67 -8.27 -19.52
CA ASP A 69 0.73 -8.04 -19.88
C ASP A 69 1.66 -8.91 -19.06
N LEU A 70 1.44 -8.94 -17.74
CA LEU A 70 2.34 -9.61 -16.82
C LEU A 70 1.60 -10.11 -15.57
N ALA A 71 1.95 -11.31 -15.11
CA ALA A 71 1.57 -11.83 -13.81
C ALA A 71 2.80 -12.37 -13.06
N ILE A 72 2.76 -12.33 -11.73
CA ILE A 72 3.79 -12.92 -10.88
C ILE A 72 3.22 -14.16 -10.19
N LYS A 73 3.94 -15.26 -10.34
CA LYS A 73 3.68 -16.55 -9.71
C LYS A 73 4.70 -16.78 -8.59
N ILE A 74 4.22 -17.17 -7.42
CA ILE A 74 5.08 -17.53 -6.28
C ILE A 74 4.58 -18.88 -5.75
N ASN A 75 5.49 -19.84 -5.59
CA ASN A 75 5.17 -21.21 -5.14
C ASN A 75 4.01 -21.83 -5.93
N GLY A 76 4.01 -21.66 -7.25
CA GLY A 76 2.99 -22.25 -8.09
C GLY A 76 1.66 -21.47 -8.18
N LYS A 77 1.48 -20.35 -7.44
CA LYS A 77 0.22 -19.59 -7.39
C LYS A 77 0.39 -18.18 -7.92
N LEU A 78 -0.61 -17.67 -8.64
CA LEU A 78 -0.65 -16.28 -9.08
C LEU A 78 -0.86 -15.37 -7.87
N MET A 79 0.10 -14.48 -7.62
CA MET A 79 0.10 -13.56 -6.48
C MET A 79 -0.10 -12.11 -6.89
N VAL A 80 0.35 -11.75 -8.09
CA VAL A 80 0.22 -10.39 -8.65
C VAL A 80 -0.28 -10.47 -10.07
N ILE A 81 -1.21 -9.59 -10.44
CA ILE A 81 -1.46 -9.22 -11.84
C ILE A 81 -0.98 -7.79 -12.06
N ALA A 82 -0.24 -7.54 -13.13
CA ALA A 82 0.28 -6.22 -13.47
C ALA A 82 -0.31 -5.73 -14.79
N GLU A 83 -1.00 -4.60 -14.72
CA GLU A 83 -1.46 -3.84 -15.89
C GLU A 83 -0.37 -2.85 -16.29
N ILE A 84 0.15 -2.96 -17.50
CA ILE A 84 1.30 -2.16 -17.95
C ILE A 84 0.85 -1.19 -19.03
N ILE A 85 0.95 0.09 -18.71
CA ILE A 85 0.59 1.18 -19.61
C ILE A 85 1.86 1.66 -20.32
N LYS A 86 1.74 2.15 -21.58
CA LYS A 86 2.86 2.78 -22.29
C LYS A 86 3.54 3.87 -21.43
N LEU A 87 4.87 3.88 -21.46
CA LEU A 87 5.74 4.70 -20.61
C LEU A 87 5.38 6.20 -20.53
N ASP A 88 4.95 6.80 -21.64
CA ASP A 88 4.61 8.23 -21.74
C ASP A 88 3.13 8.54 -21.48
N LYS A 89 2.31 7.53 -21.15
CA LYS A 89 0.87 7.67 -20.88
C LYS A 89 0.58 7.71 -19.39
N LYS A 90 -0.47 8.47 -19.05
CA LYS A 90 -1.02 8.51 -17.68
C LYS A 90 -1.81 7.24 -17.40
N ILE A 91 -1.67 6.75 -16.18
CA ILE A 91 -2.50 5.66 -15.65
C ILE A 91 -3.91 6.21 -15.41
N ASN A 92 -4.92 5.59 -16.02
CA ASN A 92 -6.33 5.90 -15.79
C ASN A 92 -7.05 4.69 -15.16
N GLU A 93 -8.19 4.94 -14.50
CA GLU A 93 -8.96 3.86 -13.86
C GLU A 93 -9.64 2.92 -14.86
N GLY A 94 -9.87 3.38 -16.10
CA GLY A 94 -10.50 2.60 -17.16
C GLY A 94 -9.70 1.34 -17.50
N PHE A 95 -8.37 1.46 -17.58
CA PHE A 95 -7.46 0.34 -17.82
C PHE A 95 -7.53 -0.74 -16.72
N LEU A 96 -7.90 -0.35 -15.50
CA LEU A 96 -7.88 -1.28 -14.36
C LEU A 96 -9.10 -2.21 -14.34
N ARG A 97 -10.19 -1.88 -15.01
CA ARG A 97 -11.48 -2.57 -14.83
C ARG A 97 -11.38 -4.06 -15.10
N GLU A 98 -10.74 -4.46 -16.18
CA GLU A 98 -10.68 -5.87 -16.53
C GLU A 98 -9.67 -6.65 -15.68
N SER A 99 -8.55 -6.03 -15.33
CA SER A 99 -7.51 -6.64 -14.48
C SER A 99 -8.00 -6.83 -13.05
N LYS A 100 -8.83 -5.89 -12.56
CA LYS A 100 -9.62 -6.03 -11.33
C LYS A 100 -10.47 -7.30 -11.36
N ILE A 101 -11.37 -7.42 -12.34
CA ILE A 101 -12.26 -8.60 -12.48
C ILE A 101 -11.46 -9.89 -12.54
N PHE A 102 -10.40 -9.93 -13.35
CA PHE A 102 -9.56 -11.11 -13.49
C PHE A 102 -8.90 -11.53 -12.18
N ALA A 103 -8.32 -10.56 -11.45
CA ALA A 103 -7.70 -10.82 -10.15
C ALA A 103 -8.69 -11.42 -9.15
N GLN A 104 -9.91 -10.89 -9.12
CA GLN A 104 -10.98 -11.39 -8.27
C GLN A 104 -11.40 -12.82 -8.65
N GLU A 105 -11.69 -13.08 -9.93
CA GLU A 105 -12.14 -14.38 -10.43
C GLU A 105 -11.10 -15.50 -10.16
N ASN A 106 -9.82 -15.14 -10.11
CA ASN A 106 -8.70 -16.06 -9.93
C ASN A 106 -8.09 -16.04 -8.51
N GLY A 107 -8.68 -15.28 -7.58
CA GLY A 107 -8.19 -15.19 -6.20
C GLY A 107 -6.78 -14.60 -6.07
N ILE A 108 -6.40 -13.71 -6.99
CA ILE A 108 -5.09 -13.03 -6.99
C ILE A 108 -5.16 -11.85 -6.01
N PRO A 109 -4.39 -11.85 -4.92
CA PRO A 109 -4.55 -10.90 -3.82
C PRO A 109 -4.03 -9.49 -4.11
N TRP A 110 -3.14 -9.33 -5.10
CA TRP A 110 -2.49 -8.05 -5.39
C TRP A 110 -2.59 -7.70 -6.87
N MET A 111 -2.81 -6.41 -7.14
CA MET A 111 -2.76 -5.85 -8.48
C MET A 111 -1.76 -4.70 -8.51
N VAL A 112 -0.97 -4.65 -9.58
CA VAL A 112 -0.09 -3.53 -9.90
C VAL A 112 -0.63 -2.84 -11.15
N SER A 113 -0.61 -1.52 -11.15
CA SER A 113 -0.75 -0.74 -12.38
C SER A 113 0.42 0.21 -12.50
N THR A 114 1.10 0.17 -13.63
CA THR A 114 2.30 0.96 -13.83
C THR A 114 2.52 1.31 -15.28
N ASN A 115 3.17 2.45 -15.52
CA ASN A 115 3.80 2.76 -16.80
C ASN A 115 5.34 2.62 -16.73
N GLY A 116 5.87 1.99 -15.69
CA GLY A 116 7.30 1.93 -15.37
C GLY A 116 7.80 3.11 -14.52
N ILE A 117 7.14 4.27 -14.57
CA ILE A 117 7.46 5.45 -13.74
C ILE A 117 6.56 5.48 -12.52
N LEU A 118 5.25 5.63 -12.72
CA LEU A 118 4.27 5.63 -11.64
C LEU A 118 3.89 4.18 -11.34
N TRP A 119 3.94 3.79 -10.07
CA TRP A 119 3.54 2.48 -9.60
C TRP A 119 2.39 2.62 -8.63
N LYS A 120 1.27 1.96 -8.92
CA LYS A 120 0.10 1.88 -8.05
C LYS A 120 -0.14 0.43 -7.67
N ILE A 121 -0.21 0.16 -6.37
CA ILE A 121 -0.36 -1.18 -5.83
C ILE A 121 -1.70 -1.25 -5.11
N TYR A 122 -2.46 -2.29 -5.39
CA TYR A 122 -3.81 -2.48 -4.87
C TYR A 122 -3.94 -3.81 -4.14
N SER A 123 -4.63 -3.81 -3.00
CA SER A 123 -5.17 -5.03 -2.42
C SER A 123 -6.45 -5.41 -3.18
N VAL A 124 -6.61 -6.70 -3.46
CA VAL A 124 -7.81 -7.25 -4.09
C VAL A 124 -8.57 -8.08 -3.06
N ASP A 125 -9.76 -7.63 -2.69
CA ASP A 125 -10.71 -8.43 -1.92
C ASP A 125 -11.58 -9.24 -2.88
N TYR A 126 -11.45 -10.56 -2.81
CA TYR A 126 -12.17 -11.52 -3.65
C TYR A 126 -13.43 -12.08 -2.98
N THR A 127 -13.92 -11.48 -1.89
CA THR A 127 -15.22 -11.80 -1.29
C THR A 127 -16.40 -11.32 -2.16
N ARG A 128 -17.64 -11.66 -1.78
CA ARG A 128 -18.87 -11.42 -2.56
C ARG A 128 -19.07 -9.96 -3.04
N HIS A 129 -18.41 -8.99 -2.41
CA HIS A 129 -18.37 -7.60 -2.84
C HIS A 129 -16.92 -7.18 -3.10
N PRO A 130 -16.45 -7.23 -4.35
CA PRO A 130 -15.06 -6.97 -4.63
C PRO A 130 -14.69 -5.54 -4.30
N THR A 131 -13.68 -5.40 -3.44
CA THR A 131 -13.09 -4.10 -3.14
C THR A 131 -11.64 -4.07 -3.59
N TYR A 132 -11.26 -2.94 -4.18
CA TYR A 132 -9.91 -2.67 -4.63
C TYR A 132 -9.44 -1.45 -3.87
N THR A 133 -8.43 -1.62 -3.03
CA THR A 133 -7.90 -0.53 -2.21
C THR A 133 -6.52 -0.20 -2.70
N LEU A 134 -6.30 1.04 -3.15
CA LEU A 134 -4.94 1.54 -3.39
C LEU A 134 -4.22 1.59 -2.05
N ILE A 135 -3.11 0.84 -1.93
CA ILE A 135 -2.36 0.73 -0.68
C ILE A 135 -1.03 1.50 -0.72
N LEU A 136 -0.46 1.65 -1.91
CA LEU A 136 0.81 2.33 -2.12
C LEU A 136 0.86 2.89 -3.54
N GLU A 137 1.33 4.13 -3.65
CA GLU A 137 1.61 4.82 -4.90
C GLU A 137 2.98 5.50 -4.79
N PHE A 138 3.83 5.34 -5.79
CA PHE A 138 5.12 6.03 -5.85
C PHE A 138 5.57 6.29 -7.29
N ASP A 139 6.33 7.36 -7.47
CA ASP A 139 7.09 7.64 -8.69
C ASP A 139 8.51 7.05 -8.55
N PHE A 140 8.85 6.11 -9.42
CA PHE A 140 10.13 5.42 -9.42
C PHE A 140 11.32 6.37 -9.70
N LEU A 141 11.10 7.44 -10.47
CA LEU A 141 12.14 8.44 -10.75
C LEU A 141 12.48 9.30 -9.54
N GLU A 142 11.58 9.39 -8.56
CA GLU A 142 11.73 10.13 -7.31
C GLU A 142 12.25 9.25 -6.15
N ILE A 143 12.45 7.95 -6.39
CA ILE A 143 13.00 7.05 -5.40
C ILE A 143 14.46 7.40 -5.09
N ASP A 144 14.67 7.99 -3.91
CA ASP A 144 16.00 8.13 -3.30
C ASP A 144 16.49 6.80 -2.67
N PRO A 145 17.61 6.21 -3.15
CA PRO A 145 18.21 5.00 -2.58
C PRO A 145 18.76 5.18 -1.15
N LYS A 146 18.89 6.41 -0.64
CA LYS A 146 19.28 6.68 0.75
C LYS A 146 18.07 6.76 1.69
N ASN A 147 16.87 6.97 1.15
CA ASN A 147 15.65 7.05 1.94
C ASN A 147 15.16 5.63 2.31
N ARG A 148 15.09 5.36 3.62
CA ARG A 148 14.70 4.06 4.15
C ARG A 148 13.24 3.70 3.86
N GLU A 149 12.35 4.67 3.82
CA GLU A 149 10.93 4.46 3.49
C GLU A 149 10.78 4.08 2.01
N HIS A 150 11.50 4.75 1.11
CA HIS A 150 11.50 4.39 -0.31
C HIS A 150 12.02 2.97 -0.54
N LEU A 151 13.10 2.59 0.14
CA LEU A 151 13.61 1.21 0.10
C LEU A 151 12.57 0.21 0.64
N TYR A 152 11.81 0.60 1.66
CA TYR A 152 10.74 -0.22 2.20
C TYR A 152 9.59 -0.41 1.21
N TRP A 153 9.16 0.65 0.51
CA TRP A 153 8.16 0.56 -0.55
C TRP A 153 8.57 -0.43 -1.65
N LEU A 154 9.84 -0.38 -2.08
CA LEU A 154 10.36 -1.32 -3.07
C LEU A 154 10.46 -2.75 -2.51
N TYR A 155 10.83 -2.91 -1.25
CA TYR A 155 10.85 -4.23 -0.59
C TYR A 155 9.49 -4.90 -0.58
N LEU A 156 8.39 -4.15 -0.42
CA LEU A 156 7.03 -4.72 -0.42
C LEU A 156 6.74 -5.53 -1.69
N LEU A 157 7.27 -5.12 -2.84
CA LEU A 157 7.11 -5.80 -4.13
C LEU A 157 8.18 -6.88 -4.40
N SER A 158 9.21 -7.00 -3.58
CA SER A 158 10.29 -7.97 -3.78
C SER A 158 9.84 -9.40 -3.48
N LYS A 159 10.46 -10.39 -4.14
CA LYS A 159 10.25 -11.82 -3.86
C LYS A 159 10.40 -12.15 -2.37
N ASP A 160 11.39 -11.56 -1.71
CA ASP A 160 11.59 -11.73 -0.26
C ASP A 160 10.50 -11.06 0.57
N GLY A 161 10.02 -9.87 0.16
CA GLY A 161 8.85 -9.22 0.76
C GLY A 161 7.60 -10.10 0.68
N PHE A 162 7.37 -10.74 -0.45
CA PHE A 162 6.27 -11.71 -0.62
C PHE A 162 6.42 -12.94 0.27
N LYS A 163 7.60 -13.56 0.34
CA LYS A 163 7.87 -14.69 1.24
C LYS A 163 7.54 -14.33 2.70
N GLN A 164 7.85 -13.10 3.07
CA GLN A 164 7.59 -12.58 4.40
C GLN A 164 6.16 -12.05 4.59
N ASN A 165 5.27 -12.09 3.61
CA ASN A 165 3.93 -11.45 3.67
C ASN A 165 3.96 -9.94 3.97
N ALA A 166 5.00 -9.22 3.51
CA ALA A 166 5.21 -7.81 3.82
C ALA A 166 4.06 -6.91 3.32
N LEU A 167 3.57 -7.12 2.08
CA LEU A 167 2.41 -6.39 1.55
C LEU A 167 1.14 -6.59 2.39
N LYS A 168 0.89 -7.82 2.85
CA LYS A 168 -0.27 -8.13 3.69
C LYS A 168 -0.19 -7.39 5.02
N ARG A 169 0.94 -7.49 5.71
CA ARG A 169 1.17 -6.77 6.98
C ARG A 169 1.08 -5.26 6.81
N TYR A 170 1.65 -4.74 5.72
CA TYR A 170 1.56 -3.32 5.40
C TYR A 170 0.11 -2.88 5.16
N PHE A 171 -0.66 -3.67 4.41
CA PHE A 171 -2.09 -3.42 4.20
C PHE A 171 -2.88 -3.44 5.53
N GLU A 172 -2.69 -4.45 6.36
CA GLU A 172 -3.31 -4.54 7.70
C GLU A 172 -2.94 -3.33 8.56
N TYR A 173 -1.67 -2.91 8.52
CA TYR A 173 -1.19 -1.74 9.23
C TYR A 173 -1.90 -0.47 8.79
N ILE A 174 -2.00 -0.16 7.49
CA ILE A 174 -2.66 1.07 7.02
C ILE A 174 -4.19 1.03 7.22
N GLN A 175 -4.80 -0.15 7.27
CA GLN A 175 -6.22 -0.31 7.62
C GLN A 175 -6.50 0.04 9.09
N ILE A 176 -5.52 -0.14 9.98
CA ILE A 176 -5.64 0.20 11.40
C ILE A 176 -5.10 1.60 11.67
N VAL A 177 -3.90 1.92 11.20
CA VAL A 177 -3.20 3.18 11.48
C VAL A 177 -3.52 4.19 10.39
N ASN A 178 -4.69 4.82 10.50
CA ASN A 178 -5.15 5.87 9.60
C ASN A 178 -5.87 7.01 10.35
N PRO A 179 -6.07 8.17 9.70
CA PRO A 179 -6.64 9.35 10.35
C PRO A 179 -8.01 9.12 11.01
N TYR A 180 -8.88 8.30 10.42
CA TYR A 180 -10.19 8.00 10.98
C TYR A 180 -10.09 7.17 12.26
N THR A 181 -9.23 6.15 12.25
CA THR A 181 -8.99 5.30 13.42
C THR A 181 -8.36 6.10 14.56
N LEU A 182 -7.36 6.93 14.26
CA LEU A 182 -6.76 7.83 15.25
C LEU A 182 -7.77 8.84 15.80
N SER A 183 -8.62 9.41 14.94
CA SER A 183 -9.72 10.30 15.34
C SER A 183 -10.67 9.63 16.32
N VAL A 184 -11.08 8.38 16.06
CA VAL A 184 -11.92 7.59 16.98
C VAL A 184 -11.21 7.34 18.31
N LEU A 185 -9.94 6.93 18.28
CA LEU A 185 -9.16 6.64 19.49
C LEU A 185 -8.98 7.88 20.37
N LEU A 186 -8.68 9.04 19.79
CA LEU A 186 -8.54 10.31 20.52
C LEU A 186 -9.83 10.74 21.23
N GLN A 187 -10.99 10.34 20.69
CA GLN A 187 -12.30 10.60 21.28
C GLN A 187 -12.74 9.51 22.28
N SER A 188 -11.97 8.43 22.44
CA SER A 188 -12.32 7.31 23.31
C SER A 188 -12.14 7.65 24.79
N ASP A 189 -12.97 7.04 25.64
CA ASP A 189 -12.87 7.21 27.09
C ASP A 189 -11.48 6.86 27.64
N ILE A 190 -10.79 5.89 27.04
CA ILE A 190 -9.45 5.47 27.47
C ILE A 190 -8.46 6.62 27.34
N ILE A 191 -8.42 7.29 26.18
CA ILE A 191 -7.51 8.41 25.95
C ILE A 191 -7.94 9.63 26.75
N VAL A 192 -9.24 9.98 26.72
CA VAL A 192 -9.69 11.21 27.38
C VAL A 192 -9.54 11.11 28.90
N ASN A 193 -9.83 9.96 29.52
CA ASN A 193 -9.61 9.77 30.95
C ASN A 193 -8.11 9.85 31.30
N ASN A 194 -7.24 9.22 30.51
CA ASN A 194 -5.79 9.34 30.72
C ASN A 194 -5.29 10.79 30.64
N LEU A 195 -5.86 11.60 29.72
CA LEU A 195 -5.52 13.02 29.64
C LEU A 195 -5.97 13.78 30.90
N VAL A 196 -7.18 13.53 31.41
CA VAL A 196 -7.66 14.12 32.68
C VAL A 196 -6.71 13.75 33.82
N ASP A 197 -6.32 12.49 33.96
CA ASP A 197 -5.40 12.03 35.01
C ASP A 197 -4.02 12.69 34.91
N ILE A 198 -3.51 12.89 33.68
CA ILE A 198 -2.25 13.59 33.44
C ILE A 198 -2.39 15.07 33.81
N PHE A 199 -3.47 15.75 33.41
CA PHE A 199 -3.68 17.15 33.77
C PHE A 199 -3.83 17.34 35.27
N ASN A 200 -4.57 16.49 35.97
CA ASN A 200 -4.70 16.53 37.43
C ASN A 200 -3.35 16.33 38.14
N LYS A 201 -2.40 15.59 37.54
CA LYS A 201 -1.03 15.48 38.07
C LYS A 201 -0.19 16.73 37.83
N ILE A 202 -0.34 17.35 36.66
CA ILE A 202 0.42 18.56 36.27
C ILE A 202 -0.11 19.79 37.03
N ALA A 203 -1.42 19.85 37.26
CA ALA A 203 -2.11 20.95 37.94
C ALA A 203 -3.12 20.42 38.97
N PRO A 204 -2.67 19.97 40.16
CA PRO A 204 -3.53 19.32 41.16
C PRO A 204 -4.67 20.17 41.72
N THR A 205 -4.57 21.50 41.58
CA THR A 205 -5.57 22.44 42.06
C THR A 205 -6.64 22.77 41.02
N LEU A 206 -6.53 22.24 39.79
CA LEU A 206 -7.47 22.47 38.71
C LEU A 206 -8.31 21.22 38.48
N GLU A 207 -9.64 21.40 38.42
CA GLU A 207 -10.55 20.35 38.00
C GLU A 207 -10.68 20.38 36.47
N VAL A 208 -10.28 19.29 35.81
CA VAL A 208 -10.31 19.19 34.34
C VAL A 208 -11.53 18.40 33.89
N ASP A 209 -12.44 19.06 33.18
CA ASP A 209 -13.65 18.43 32.63
C ASP A 209 -13.33 17.63 31.36
N LYS A 210 -13.69 16.34 31.40
CA LYS A 210 -13.67 15.42 30.27
C LYS A 210 -14.40 15.98 29.03
N LYS A 211 -15.55 16.63 29.20
CA LYS A 211 -16.33 17.18 28.07
C LYS A 211 -15.60 18.34 27.41
N GLU A 212 -14.89 19.15 28.18
CA GLU A 212 -14.07 20.23 27.66
C GLU A 212 -12.93 19.68 26.80
N ILE A 213 -12.17 18.70 27.30
CA ILE A 213 -11.10 18.04 26.53
C ILE A 213 -11.65 17.49 25.22
N LEU A 214 -12.77 16.75 25.27
CA LEU A 214 -13.37 16.15 24.07
C LEU A 214 -13.78 17.23 23.07
N LYS A 215 -14.37 18.33 23.53
CA LYS A 215 -14.74 19.46 22.68
C LYS A 215 -13.52 20.11 22.02
N ILE A 216 -12.41 20.24 22.74
CA ILE A 216 -11.15 20.76 22.19
C ILE A 216 -10.61 19.81 21.11
N ILE A 217 -10.55 18.51 21.39
CA ILE A 217 -10.08 17.51 20.41
C ILE A 217 -10.92 17.56 19.13
N VAL A 218 -12.25 17.49 19.26
CA VAL A 218 -13.16 17.39 18.11
C VAL A 218 -13.22 18.69 17.31
N ASN A 219 -13.30 19.84 17.98
CA ASN A 219 -13.59 21.11 17.30
C ASN A 219 -12.35 21.93 16.97
N LYS A 220 -11.23 21.75 17.68
CA LYS A 220 -10.02 22.56 17.51
C LYS A 220 -8.83 21.80 16.95
N MET A 221 -8.76 20.48 17.13
CA MET A 221 -7.59 19.68 16.70
C MET A 221 -7.88 18.83 15.47
N LEU A 222 -9.07 18.24 15.37
CA LEU A 222 -9.44 17.35 14.27
C LEU A 222 -10.07 18.13 13.12
N LYS A 223 -9.76 17.71 11.89
CA LYS A 223 -10.47 18.17 10.70
C LYS A 223 -11.89 17.60 10.70
N GLU A 224 -12.85 18.37 10.22
CA GLU A 224 -14.28 18.05 10.28
C GLU A 224 -14.64 16.76 9.52
N ASP A 225 -13.91 16.44 8.44
CA ASP A 225 -14.09 15.22 7.65
C ASP A 225 -13.63 13.95 8.38
N LEU A 226 -12.83 14.08 9.45
CA LEU A 226 -12.34 12.96 10.25
C LEU A 226 -13.24 12.61 11.43
N THR A 227 -14.31 13.36 11.69
CA THR A 227 -15.20 13.16 12.84
C THR A 227 -16.60 12.67 12.46
N LYS A 228 -16.89 12.57 11.16
CA LYS A 228 -18.19 12.15 10.63
C LYS A 228 -18.08 11.45 9.27
N GLY A 229 -19.16 10.83 8.82
CA GLY A 229 -19.26 10.19 7.50
C GLY A 229 -18.95 8.70 7.50
N LYS A 230 -19.02 8.09 6.30
CA LYS A 230 -18.98 6.62 6.13
C LYS A 230 -17.67 6.01 6.64
N GLN A 231 -16.53 6.63 6.34
CA GLN A 231 -15.21 6.10 6.73
C GLN A 231 -15.00 6.19 8.25
N PHE A 232 -15.36 7.33 8.86
CA PHE A 232 -15.35 7.48 10.32
C PHE A 232 -16.24 6.46 11.01
N ASN A 233 -17.49 6.28 10.55
CA ASN A 233 -18.41 5.32 11.15
C ASN A 233 -17.90 3.87 11.03
N LYS A 234 -17.29 3.51 9.90
CA LYS A 234 -16.64 2.20 9.72
C LYS A 234 -15.48 2.01 10.71
N ALA A 235 -14.61 3.00 10.85
CA ALA A 235 -13.50 2.98 11.81
C ALA A 235 -14.02 2.89 13.26
N LYS A 236 -15.07 3.65 13.59
CA LYS A 236 -15.70 3.65 14.91
C LYS A 236 -16.19 2.26 15.31
N LEU A 237 -17.01 1.62 14.46
CA LEU A 237 -17.50 0.26 14.69
C LEU A 237 -16.36 -0.75 14.85
N HIS A 238 -15.32 -0.63 14.01
CA HIS A 238 -14.15 -1.52 14.08
C HIS A 238 -13.38 -1.38 15.39
N ILE A 239 -13.09 -0.14 15.81
CA ILE A 239 -12.31 0.14 17.02
C ILE A 239 -13.10 -0.15 18.29
N GLU A 240 -14.39 0.16 18.33
CA GLU A 240 -15.24 -0.20 19.47
C GLU A 240 -15.26 -1.72 19.70
N LYS A 241 -15.26 -2.53 18.63
CA LYS A 241 -15.12 -3.98 18.72
C LYS A 241 -13.75 -4.38 19.31
N LEU A 242 -12.66 -3.84 18.77
CA LEU A 242 -11.30 -4.16 19.25
C LEU A 242 -11.07 -3.75 20.71
N LEU A 243 -11.58 -2.58 21.13
CA LEU A 243 -11.45 -2.10 22.51
C LEU A 243 -12.26 -2.96 23.49
N LYS A 244 -13.39 -3.55 23.08
CA LYS A 244 -14.11 -4.53 23.90
C LYS A 244 -13.29 -5.79 24.11
N ASP A 245 -12.63 -6.29 23.07
CA ASP A 245 -11.80 -7.49 23.16
C ASP A 245 -10.57 -7.28 24.07
N ILE A 246 -10.02 -6.06 24.13
CA ILE A 246 -8.93 -5.70 25.06
C ILE A 246 -9.40 -5.70 26.51
N LYS A 247 -10.63 -5.23 26.80
CA LYS A 247 -11.16 -5.18 28.18
C LYS A 247 -11.51 -6.57 28.76
N VAL A 248 -11.58 -7.60 27.93
CA VAL A 248 -11.90 -8.99 28.32
C VAL A 248 -10.63 -9.82 28.56
N ARG A 249 -9.45 -9.28 28.22
CA ARG A 249 -8.13 -9.88 28.49
C ARG A 249 -7.47 -9.20 29.67
#